data_AF-A0A3D1QBZ3-F1
#
_entry.id   AF-A0A3D1QBZ3-F1
#
_cell.length_a   1.000
_cell.length_b   1.000
_cell.length_c   1.000
_cell.angle_alpha   90.00
_cell.angle_beta   90.00
_cell.angle_gamma   90.00
#
_symmetry.space_group_name_H-M   'P 1'
#
loop_
_entity.id
_entity.type
_entity.pdbx_description
1 polymer ?
#
loop_
_entity_poly.entity_id
_entity_poly.type
_entity_poly.pdbx_seq_one_letter_code
_entity_poly.pdbx_strand_id
1 'polypeptide(L)'
;LRALSQGQDLEAYLNVDEILRYFAVNTVLVNMDSYQGNLKHNYYLYEENGVFSILPWDYNMSFGGFGMGTGAQGTTSLYIDTPVTGTTLEQRPLLGRLLEIPEYMQRYHQYIEEFIAGPFAAEKMEAEIARVAAMIRPYLEQDPTKFTTMEQFEQAL
;
A
#
# COMPACT_ATOMS: atom_id res chain seq x y z
N LEU A 1 17.19 -13.77 -5.50
CA LEU A 1 18.31 -13.44 -4.60
C LEU A 1 18.57 -14.60 -3.64
N ARG A 2 19.79 -15.14 -3.56
CA ARG A 2 20.12 -16.27 -2.67
C ARG A 2 19.94 -15.89 -1.19
N ALA A 3 20.39 -14.69 -0.82
CA ALA A 3 20.16 -14.07 0.48
C ALA A 3 18.68 -14.14 0.90
N LEU A 4 17.76 -13.70 0.03
CA LEU A 4 16.33 -13.77 0.29
C LEU A 4 15.81 -15.20 0.46
N SER A 5 16.24 -16.14 -0.38
CA SER A 5 15.84 -17.55 -0.25
C SER A 5 16.37 -18.24 1.02
N GLN A 6 17.41 -17.67 1.64
CA GLN A 6 18.04 -18.20 2.85
C GLN A 6 17.67 -17.38 4.11
N GLY A 7 17.09 -16.19 3.96
CA GLY A 7 16.80 -15.28 5.07
C GLY A 7 18.04 -14.71 5.75
N GLN A 8 19.16 -14.61 5.03
CA GLN A 8 20.48 -14.22 5.57
C GLN A 8 21.07 -13.07 4.77
N ASP A 9 21.79 -12.18 5.46
CA ASP A 9 22.49 -11.02 4.89
C ASP A 9 21.58 -10.14 4.01
N LEU A 10 20.32 -9.97 4.41
CA LEU A 10 19.32 -9.28 3.60
C LEU A 10 19.69 -7.81 3.35
N GLU A 11 20.15 -7.11 4.38
CA GLU A 11 20.56 -5.70 4.29
C GLU A 11 21.76 -5.45 3.38
N ALA A 12 22.55 -6.49 3.03
CA ALA A 12 23.63 -6.35 2.06
C ALA A 12 23.12 -6.17 0.62
N TYR A 13 21.85 -6.51 0.36
CA TYR A 13 21.27 -6.51 -0.98
C TYR A 13 19.92 -5.80 -1.05
N LEU A 14 19.30 -5.50 0.09
CA LEU A 14 17.96 -4.91 0.18
C LEU A 14 18.01 -3.71 1.11
N ASN A 15 17.42 -2.59 0.67
CA ASN A 15 17.09 -1.50 1.57
C ASN A 15 15.88 -1.91 2.41
N VAL A 16 16.13 -2.69 3.47
CA VAL A 16 15.09 -3.27 4.32
C VAL A 16 14.20 -2.18 4.93
N ASP A 17 14.77 -1.03 5.30
CA ASP A 17 14.00 0.07 5.88
C ASP A 17 12.91 0.56 4.92
N GLU A 18 13.29 0.92 3.69
CA GLU A 18 12.35 1.39 2.66
C GLU A 18 11.32 0.31 2.29
N ILE A 19 11.76 -0.94 2.19
CA ILE A 19 10.89 -2.05 1.84
C ILE A 19 9.83 -2.30 2.93
N LEU A 20 10.22 -2.26 4.21
CA LEU A 20 9.26 -2.41 5.30
C LEU A 20 8.27 -1.24 5.33
N ARG A 21 8.70 -0.01 5.02
CA ARG A 21 7.80 1.16 4.89
C ARG A 21 6.83 1.01 3.73
N TYR A 22 7.29 0.51 2.58
CA TYR A 22 6.44 0.20 1.44
C TYR A 22 5.33 -0.80 1.81
N PHE A 23 5.66 -1.86 2.54
CA PHE A 23 4.65 -2.82 2.97
C PHE A 23 3.72 -2.25 4.03
N ALA A 24 4.26 -1.49 5.00
CA ALA A 24 3.44 -0.86 6.03
C ALA A 24 2.41 0.11 5.43
N VAL A 25 2.80 0.94 4.44
CA VAL A 25 1.85 1.86 3.80
C VAL A 25 0.77 1.12 3.00
N ASN A 26 1.13 0.06 2.26
CA ASN A 26 0.13 -0.74 1.54
C ASN A 26 -0.83 -1.47 2.50
N THR A 27 -0.36 -1.90 3.66
CA THR A 27 -1.20 -2.46 4.73
C THR A 27 -2.16 -1.42 5.30
N VAL A 28 -1.65 -0.24 5.70
CA VAL A 28 -2.47 0.86 6.26
C VAL A 28 -3.55 1.30 5.27
N LEU A 29 -3.19 1.36 3.99
CA LEU A 29 -4.10 1.78 2.93
C LEU A 29 -4.97 0.64 2.37
N VAL A 30 -4.83 -0.60 2.87
CA VAL A 30 -5.52 -1.78 2.34
C VAL A 30 -5.37 -1.88 0.81
N ASN A 31 -4.18 -1.58 0.30
CA ASN A 31 -3.90 -1.56 -1.14
C ASN A 31 -3.59 -2.98 -1.63
N MET A 32 -4.62 -3.69 -2.06
CA MET A 32 -4.49 -5.05 -2.61
C MET A 32 -4.18 -5.06 -4.11
N ASP A 33 -4.13 -3.90 -4.78
CA ASP A 33 -3.63 -3.78 -6.15
C ASP A 33 -2.12 -3.56 -6.17
N SER A 34 -1.41 -4.40 -5.42
CA SER A 34 0.01 -4.24 -5.11
C SER A 34 0.73 -5.59 -5.05
N TYR A 35 1.98 -5.59 -4.58
CA TYR A 35 2.70 -6.82 -4.25
C TYR A 35 1.92 -7.74 -3.30
N GLN A 36 1.22 -7.16 -2.30
CA GLN A 36 0.51 -7.92 -1.25
C GLN A 36 -0.72 -8.67 -1.78
N GLY A 37 -1.33 -8.17 -2.86
CA GLY A 37 -2.47 -8.83 -3.48
C GLY A 37 -2.08 -9.81 -4.59
N ASN A 38 -3.09 -10.38 -5.24
CA ASN A 38 -2.94 -11.53 -6.15
C ASN A 38 -2.14 -11.24 -7.42
N LEU A 39 -2.16 -9.99 -7.90
CA LEU A 39 -1.62 -9.63 -9.21
C LEU A 39 -0.12 -9.28 -9.17
N LYS A 40 0.45 -9.03 -7.98
CA LYS A 40 1.90 -8.88 -7.74
C LYS A 40 2.57 -7.73 -8.52
N HIS A 41 1.87 -6.63 -8.78
CA HIS A 41 2.38 -5.50 -9.57
C HIS A 41 2.31 -4.18 -8.79
N ASN A 42 2.40 -3.05 -9.52
CA ASN A 42 2.33 -1.68 -9.00
C ASN A 42 3.48 -1.31 -8.06
N TYR A 43 4.70 -1.69 -8.47
CA TYR A 43 5.94 -1.20 -7.91
C TYR A 43 7.06 -1.32 -8.94
N TYR A 44 8.13 -0.55 -8.72
CA TYR A 44 9.41 -0.74 -9.39
C TYR A 44 10.45 -1.22 -8.39
N LEU A 45 11.40 -2.02 -8.89
CA LEU A 45 12.63 -2.30 -8.15
C LEU A 45 13.72 -1.39 -8.71
N TYR A 46 14.33 -0.63 -7.82
CA TYR A 46 15.46 0.22 -8.14
C TYR A 46 16.71 -0.39 -7.52
N GLU A 47 17.79 -0.48 -8.29
CA GLU A 47 19.05 -1.03 -7.83
C GLU A 47 20.13 0.05 -7.89
N GLU A 48 20.85 0.21 -6.78
CA GLU A 48 21.98 1.09 -6.67
C GLU A 48 23.10 0.43 -5.85
N ASN A 49 24.28 0.29 -6.45
CA ASN A 49 25.48 -0.28 -5.82
C ASN A 49 25.30 -1.69 -5.21
N GLY A 50 24.47 -2.51 -5.85
CA GLY A 50 24.13 -3.88 -5.45
C GLY A 50 22.96 -3.98 -4.47
N VAL A 51 22.37 -2.85 -4.05
CA VAL A 51 21.28 -2.78 -3.07
C VAL A 51 19.98 -2.41 -3.77
N PHE A 52 18.95 -3.21 -3.58
CA PHE A 52 17.62 -3.00 -4.13
C PHE A 52 16.70 -2.25 -3.16
N SER A 53 16.04 -1.21 -3.67
CA SER A 53 14.90 -0.53 -3.08
C SER A 53 13.62 -0.86 -3.84
N ILE A 54 12.48 -0.55 -3.21
CA ILE A 54 11.15 -0.67 -3.83
C ILE A 54 10.50 0.71 -3.93
N LEU A 55 10.02 1.05 -5.12
CA LEU A 55 9.35 2.32 -5.38
C LEU A 55 7.85 2.06 -5.62
N PRO A 56 6.96 2.75 -4.90
CA PRO A 56 5.53 2.61 -5.08
C PRO A 56 5.08 3.15 -6.44
N TRP A 57 4.10 2.48 -7.05
CA TRP A 57 3.43 2.94 -8.26
C TRP A 57 1.93 2.65 -8.14
N ASP A 58 1.09 3.47 -8.77
CA ASP A 58 -0.36 3.27 -8.93
C ASP A 58 -1.15 2.82 -7.68
N TYR A 59 -1.62 3.80 -6.91
CA TYR A 59 -2.35 3.60 -5.64
C TYR A 59 -3.85 3.89 -5.78
N ASN A 60 -4.38 3.98 -7.01
CA ASN A 60 -5.77 4.31 -7.28
C ASN A 60 -6.79 3.35 -6.63
N MET A 61 -6.42 2.09 -6.42
CA MET A 61 -7.25 1.05 -5.78
C MET A 61 -6.98 0.86 -4.28
N SER A 62 -6.29 1.82 -3.65
CA SER A 62 -6.10 1.90 -2.21
C SER A 62 -7.40 2.26 -1.47
N PHE A 63 -7.32 2.40 -0.14
CA PHE A 63 -8.44 2.70 0.76
C PHE A 63 -9.60 1.70 0.65
N GLY A 64 -9.27 0.42 0.42
CA GLY A 64 -10.27 -0.64 0.22
C GLY A 64 -10.97 -0.59 -1.14
N GLY A 65 -10.48 0.20 -2.09
CA GLY A 65 -11.04 0.32 -3.44
C GLY A 65 -10.87 -0.94 -4.31
N PHE A 66 -9.92 -1.83 -3.97
CA PHE A 66 -9.68 -3.05 -4.72
C PHE A 66 -10.89 -3.99 -4.75
N GLY A 67 -11.46 -4.19 -5.94
CA GLY A 67 -12.68 -4.99 -6.16
C GLY A 67 -13.98 -4.18 -6.33
N MET A 68 -14.01 -2.91 -5.94
CA MET A 68 -15.20 -2.05 -6.13
C MET A 68 -15.56 -1.87 -7.62
N GLY A 69 -14.57 -1.89 -8.52
CA GLY A 69 -14.77 -1.83 -9.96
C GLY A 69 -15.35 -3.10 -10.61
N THR A 70 -15.45 -4.22 -9.87
CA THR A 70 -15.96 -5.51 -10.37
C THR A 70 -17.30 -5.91 -9.74
N GLY A 71 -17.89 -5.05 -8.90
CA GLY A 71 -19.13 -5.34 -8.16
C GLY A 71 -18.93 -6.23 -6.93
N ALA A 72 -17.67 -6.58 -6.60
CA ALA A 72 -17.34 -7.20 -5.33
C ALA A 72 -17.20 -6.13 -4.24
N GLN A 73 -17.62 -6.45 -3.00
CA GLN A 73 -17.22 -5.63 -1.86
C GLN A 73 -15.69 -5.74 -1.73
N GLY A 74 -15.00 -4.61 -1.88
CA GLY A 74 -13.60 -4.52 -1.50
C GLY A 74 -13.44 -4.83 -0.01
N THR A 75 -12.32 -5.47 0.35
CA THR A 75 -12.03 -5.66 1.77
C THR A 75 -11.57 -4.34 2.37
N THR A 76 -12.15 -3.96 3.50
CA THR A 76 -11.71 -2.79 4.29
C THR A 76 -10.83 -3.21 5.47
N SER A 77 -10.60 -4.51 5.66
CA SER A 77 -9.76 -5.05 6.72
C SER A 77 -8.66 -5.93 6.15
N LEU A 78 -7.50 -5.85 6.79
CA LEU A 78 -6.32 -6.65 6.50
C LEU A 78 -5.61 -6.97 7.82
N TYR A 79 -5.18 -8.21 8.01
CA TYR A 79 -4.37 -8.56 9.17
C TYR A 79 -2.98 -7.95 9.04
N ILE A 80 -2.46 -7.37 10.11
CA ILE A 80 -1.14 -6.72 10.07
C ILE A 80 0.00 -7.75 10.06
N ASP A 81 -0.15 -8.88 10.76
CA ASP A 81 0.86 -9.95 10.84
C ASP A 81 0.87 -10.87 9.61
N THR A 82 -0.25 -10.92 8.88
CA THR A 82 -0.41 -11.67 7.64
C THR A 82 -1.05 -10.79 6.55
N PRO A 83 -0.35 -9.72 6.10
CA PRO A 83 -0.94 -8.64 5.33
C PRO A 83 -1.06 -8.98 3.84
N VAL A 84 -1.75 -10.08 3.54
CA VAL A 84 -2.00 -10.58 2.18
C VAL A 84 -3.46 -11.04 2.06
N THR A 85 -4.04 -10.93 0.86
CA THR A 85 -5.41 -11.40 0.58
C THR A 85 -5.43 -12.30 -0.66
N GLY A 86 -6.11 -13.44 -0.56
CA GLY A 86 -6.23 -14.41 -1.67
C GLY A 86 -4.94 -15.18 -1.99
N THR A 87 -3.91 -15.05 -1.16
CA THR A 87 -2.58 -15.65 -1.31
C THR A 87 -1.98 -15.92 0.08
N THR A 88 -0.72 -16.31 0.16
CA THR A 88 0.00 -16.55 1.42
C THR A 88 1.35 -15.84 1.44
N LEU A 89 1.95 -15.68 2.62
CA LEU A 89 3.28 -15.07 2.78
C LEU A 89 4.38 -15.90 2.10
N GLU A 90 4.24 -17.22 2.05
CA GLU A 90 5.17 -18.11 1.32
C GLU A 90 5.14 -17.84 -0.18
N GLN A 91 3.98 -17.45 -0.72
CA GLN A 91 3.81 -17.02 -2.12
C GLN A 91 4.25 -15.56 -2.35
N ARG A 92 4.69 -14.85 -1.29
CA ARG A 92 5.18 -13.47 -1.30
C ARG A 92 6.56 -13.42 -0.62
N PRO A 93 7.59 -14.05 -1.23
CA PRO A 93 8.85 -14.34 -0.56
C PRO A 93 9.61 -13.11 -0.07
N LEU A 94 9.43 -11.92 -0.67
CA LEU A 94 10.06 -10.71 -0.15
C LEU A 94 9.46 -10.34 1.20
N LEU A 95 8.13 -10.25 1.27
CA LEU A 95 7.41 -9.89 2.49
C LEU A 95 7.49 -10.98 3.55
N GLY A 96 7.23 -12.24 3.17
CA GLY A 96 7.22 -13.37 4.11
C GLY A 96 8.56 -13.53 4.83
N ARG A 97 9.68 -13.46 4.09
CA ARG A 97 11.03 -13.60 4.69
C ARG A 97 11.41 -12.43 5.59
N LEU A 98 10.94 -11.23 5.29
CA LEU A 98 11.17 -10.08 6.16
C LEU A 98 10.39 -10.21 7.45
N LEU A 99 9.12 -10.62 7.40
CA LEU A 99 8.27 -10.75 8.60
C LEU A 99 8.60 -11.98 9.46
N GLU A 100 9.32 -12.97 8.93
CA GLU A 100 9.88 -14.08 9.73
C GLU A 100 10.95 -13.60 10.74
N ILE A 101 11.57 -12.43 10.51
CA ILE A 101 12.61 -11.86 11.37
C ILE A 101 11.96 -10.96 12.43
N PRO A 102 12.02 -11.29 13.73
CA PRO A 102 11.30 -10.57 14.79
C PRO A 102 11.59 -9.06 14.82
N GLU A 103 12.84 -8.67 14.60
CA GLU A 103 13.27 -7.27 14.58
C GLU A 103 12.63 -6.50 13.43
N TYR A 104 12.46 -7.13 12.26
CA TYR A 104 11.84 -6.50 11.10
C TYR A 104 10.33 -6.44 11.24
N MET A 105 9.70 -7.47 11.80
CA MET A 105 8.28 -7.44 12.14
C MET A 105 7.97 -6.32 13.14
N GLN A 106 8.82 -6.14 14.15
CA GLN A 106 8.67 -5.03 15.10
C GLN A 106 8.78 -3.66 14.41
N ARG A 107 9.78 -3.47 13.54
CA ARG A 107 9.94 -2.20 12.78
C ARG A 107 8.76 -1.95 11.84
N TYR A 108 8.26 -2.99 11.19
CA TYR A 108 7.06 -2.90 10.35
C TYR A 108 5.82 -2.49 11.15
N HIS A 109 5.60 -3.03 12.35
CA HIS A 109 4.52 -2.58 13.24
C HIS A 109 4.69 -1.12 13.68
N GLN A 110 5.91 -0.71 14.02
CA GLN A 110 6.21 0.69 14.32
C GLN A 110 5.86 1.60 13.14
N TYR A 111 6.13 1.19 11.90
CA TYR A 111 5.78 1.99 10.72
C TYR A 111 4.28 2.07 10.49
N ILE A 112 3.53 1.01 10.77
CA ILE A 112 2.06 1.07 10.77
C ILE A 112 1.58 2.11 11.79
N GLU A 113 2.08 2.07 13.02
CA GLU A 113 1.72 3.03 14.07
C GLU A 113 2.09 4.47 13.69
N GLU A 114 3.31 4.69 13.19
CA GLU A 114 3.79 5.98 12.68
C GLU A 114 2.88 6.51 11.57
N PHE A 115 2.43 5.64 10.67
CA PHE A 115 1.58 6.02 9.55
C PHE A 115 0.17 6.41 10.00
N ILE A 116 -0.48 5.62 10.85
CA ILE A 116 -1.85 5.89 11.31
C ILE A 116 -1.92 7.06 12.31
N ALA A 117 -0.86 7.29 13.10
CA ALA A 117 -0.78 8.46 13.99
C ALA A 117 -0.21 9.71 13.29
N GLY A 118 0.50 9.50 12.18
CA GLY A 118 1.21 10.53 11.44
C GLY A 118 0.43 10.97 10.20
N PRO A 119 0.94 10.71 8.98
CA PRO A 119 0.36 11.23 7.73
C PRO A 119 -1.06 10.74 7.45
N PHE A 120 -1.42 9.53 7.88
CA PHE A 120 -2.74 8.94 7.64
C PHE A 120 -3.68 9.03 8.84
N ALA A 121 -3.38 9.89 9.82
CA ALA A 121 -4.32 10.23 10.87
C ALA A 121 -5.62 10.76 10.28
N ALA A 122 -6.76 10.36 10.86
CA ALA A 122 -8.09 10.65 10.31
C ALA A 122 -8.29 12.14 10.03
N GLU A 123 -7.92 13.01 10.97
CA GLU A 123 -8.12 14.46 10.81
C GLU A 123 -7.26 15.05 9.67
N LYS A 124 -6.07 14.48 9.42
CA LYS A 124 -5.20 14.92 8.32
C LYS A 124 -5.72 14.43 6.98
N MET A 125 -6.20 13.18 6.93
CA MET A 125 -6.78 12.62 5.71
C MET A 125 -8.10 13.31 5.36
N GLU A 126 -8.98 13.56 6.31
CA GLU A 126 -10.20 14.34 6.11
C GLU A 126 -9.89 15.74 5.58
N ALA A 127 -8.91 16.43 6.18
CA ALA A 127 -8.47 17.75 5.71
C ALA A 127 -7.90 17.70 4.28
N GLU A 128 -7.10 16.69 3.95
CA GLU A 128 -6.51 16.53 2.62
C GLU A 128 -7.56 16.17 1.56
N ILE A 129 -8.49 15.27 1.89
CA ILE A 129 -9.63 14.91 1.05
C ILE A 129 -10.47 16.16 0.76
N ALA A 130 -10.84 16.93 1.79
CA ALA A 130 -11.61 18.16 1.62
C ALA A 130 -10.86 19.19 0.77
N ARG A 131 -9.54 19.35 0.97
CA ARG A 131 -8.69 20.27 0.21
C ARG A 131 -8.63 19.89 -1.28
N VAL A 132 -8.39 18.62 -1.58
CA VAL A 132 -8.34 18.11 -2.96
C VAL A 132 -9.72 18.18 -3.60
N ALA A 133 -10.77 17.79 -2.88
CA ALA A 133 -12.14 17.85 -3.37
C ALA A 133 -12.54 19.28 -3.77
N ALA A 134 -12.28 20.26 -2.91
CA ALA A 134 -12.53 21.67 -3.22
C ALA A 134 -11.74 22.16 -4.44
N MET A 135 -10.50 21.67 -4.61
CA MET A 135 -9.65 22.02 -5.75
C MET A 135 -10.20 21.48 -7.07
N ILE A 136 -10.70 20.23 -7.11
CA ILE A 136 -11.09 19.57 -8.36
C ILE A 136 -12.57 19.72 -8.70
N ARG A 137 -13.44 19.98 -7.72
CA ARG A 137 -14.91 20.08 -7.88
C ARG A 137 -15.35 20.93 -9.09
N PRO A 138 -14.91 22.19 -9.27
CA PRO A 138 -15.40 23.03 -10.38
C PRO A 138 -14.99 22.48 -11.76
N TYR A 139 -13.90 21.72 -11.84
CA TYR A 139 -13.45 21.08 -13.08
C TYR A 139 -14.24 19.80 -13.35
N LEU A 140 -14.51 19.01 -12.31
CA LEU A 140 -15.30 17.78 -12.41
C LEU A 140 -16.75 18.05 -12.87
N GLU A 141 -17.36 19.13 -12.39
CA GLU A 141 -18.69 19.57 -12.83
C GLU A 141 -18.75 19.78 -14.35
N GLN A 142 -17.69 20.32 -14.92
CA GLN A 142 -17.58 20.66 -16.34
C GLN A 142 -17.05 19.51 -17.22
N ASP A 143 -16.47 18.46 -16.61
CA ASP A 143 -15.86 17.36 -17.34
C ASP A 143 -16.93 16.42 -17.96
N PRO A 144 -17.05 16.34 -19.29
CA PRO A 144 -18.00 15.44 -19.94
C PRO A 144 -17.53 13.96 -19.92
N THR A 145 -16.29 13.70 -19.49
CA THR A 145 -15.63 12.38 -19.46
C THR A 145 -15.32 11.87 -18.05
N LYS A 146 -15.83 12.54 -17.00
CA LYS A 146 -15.62 12.13 -15.61
C LYS A 146 -16.00 10.67 -15.34
N PHE A 147 -15.17 10.01 -14.53
CA PHE A 147 -15.36 8.60 -14.16
C PHE A 147 -16.54 8.35 -13.22
N THR A 148 -16.92 9.36 -12.42
CA THR A 148 -18.01 9.29 -11.43
C THR A 148 -18.99 10.44 -11.63
N THR A 149 -20.22 10.29 -11.15
CA THR A 149 -21.18 11.40 -11.12
C THR A 149 -20.82 12.40 -10.01
N MET A 150 -21.33 13.63 -10.10
CA MET A 150 -21.17 14.59 -9.00
C MET A 150 -21.85 14.09 -7.71
N GLU A 151 -22.95 13.35 -7.81
CA GLU A 151 -23.61 12.74 -6.65
C GLU A 151 -22.70 11.71 -5.96
N GLN A 152 -22.06 10.82 -6.73
CA GLN A 152 -21.09 9.84 -6.20
C GLN A 152 -19.87 10.53 -5.59
N PHE A 153 -19.39 11.62 -6.21
CA PHE A 153 -18.29 12.40 -5.69
C PHE A 153 -18.62 13.02 -4.32
N GLU A 154 -19.78 13.65 -4.17
CA GLU A 154 -20.19 14.25 -2.89
C GLU A 154 -20.54 13.21 -1.82
N GLN A 155 -21.02 12.02 -2.21
CA GLN A 155 -21.24 10.91 -1.28
C GLN A 155 -19.94 10.34 -0.70
N ALA A 156 -18.82 10.50 -1.42
CA ALA A 156 -17.51 9.98 -1.02
C ALA A 156 -16.70 10.92 -0.10
N LEU A 157 -17.22 12.12 0.19
CA LEU A 157 -16.63 13.09 1.13
C LEU A 157 -17.18 12.89 2.55
#